data_AF-A0A7K3RU83-F1
#
_entry.id   AF-A0A7K3RU83-F1
#
_cell.length_a   1.000
_cell.length_b   1.000
_cell.length_c   1.000
_cell.angle_alpha   90.00
_cell.angle_beta   90.00
_cell.angle_gamma   90.00
#
_symmetry.space_group_name_H-M   'P 1'
#
loop_
_entity.id
_entity.type
_entity.pdbx_description
1 polymer ?
#
loop_
_entity_poly.entity_id
_entity_poly.type
_entity_poly.pdbx_seq_one_letter_code
_entity_poly.pdbx_strand_id
1 'polypeptide(L)'
;AVALTAGAVSAVGALGFVGLLVPHLALAVFGADLRVTLPGAALIGAAVVCGADAVAQLLSRLLATVLDADRLTLPVGALTTCVGAGLLLVVARRRADER
;
A
#
# COMPACT_ATOMS: atom_id res chain seq x y z
N ALA A 1 7.24 17.67 -3.06
CA ALA A 1 6.39 16.48 -3.31
C ALA A 1 6.80 15.76 -4.59
N VAL A 2 6.65 16.39 -5.77
CA VAL A 2 6.89 15.75 -7.09
C VAL A 2 8.27 15.10 -7.23
N ALA A 3 9.35 15.79 -6.84
CA ALA A 3 10.70 15.23 -6.92
C ALA A 3 10.90 14.01 -5.99
N LEU A 4 10.32 14.06 -4.80
CA LEU A 4 10.39 12.98 -3.82
C LEU A 4 9.62 11.73 -4.30
N THR A 5 8.42 11.95 -4.85
CA THR A 5 7.59 10.88 -5.42
C THR A 5 8.20 10.31 -6.69
N ALA A 6 8.77 11.16 -7.56
CA ALA A 6 9.43 10.71 -8.79
C ALA A 6 10.69 9.90 -8.48
N GLY A 7 11.50 10.32 -7.50
CA GLY A 7 12.67 9.56 -7.05
C GLY A 7 12.28 8.19 -6.48
N ALA A 8 11.25 8.13 -5.64
CA ALA A 8 10.76 6.87 -5.09
C ALA A 8 10.21 5.91 -6.16
N VAL A 9 9.38 6.42 -7.07
CA VAL A 9 8.79 5.62 -8.17
C VAL A 9 9.85 5.18 -9.18
N SER A 10 10.88 5.99 -9.44
CA SER A 10 11.98 5.58 -10.31
C SER A 10 12.80 4.43 -9.75
N ALA A 11 12.86 4.28 -8.42
CA ALA A 11 13.64 3.23 -7.76
C ALA A 11 12.85 1.92 -7.58
N VAL A 12 11.57 2.01 -7.20
CA VAL A 12 10.75 0.84 -6.81
C VAL A 12 9.64 0.51 -7.84
N GLY A 13 9.42 1.39 -8.81
CA GLY A 13 8.31 1.30 -9.76
C GLY A 13 7.01 1.90 -9.21
N ALA A 14 5.91 1.72 -9.94
CA ALA A 14 4.63 2.30 -9.58
C ALA A 14 3.99 1.58 -8.37
N LEU A 15 3.78 2.33 -7.28
CA LEU A 15 3.04 1.90 -6.10
C LEU A 15 1.70 2.63 -6.02
N GLY A 16 0.59 1.90 -6.06
CA GLY A 16 -0.76 2.45 -5.91
C GLY A 16 -1.22 2.53 -4.45
N PHE A 17 -2.16 3.45 -4.18
CA PHE A 17 -2.98 3.55 -2.95
C PHE A 17 -2.30 3.90 -1.61
N VAL A 18 -0.99 3.73 -1.48
CA VAL A 18 -0.25 4.07 -0.26
C VAL A 18 -0.44 5.55 0.13
N GLY A 19 -0.41 6.46 -0.85
CA GLY A 19 -0.59 7.90 -0.64
C GLY A 19 -1.99 8.32 -0.17
N LEU A 20 -2.99 7.44 -0.27
CA LEU A 20 -4.35 7.69 0.25
C LEU A 20 -4.55 7.00 1.61
N LEU A 21 -4.06 5.78 1.76
CA LEU A 21 -4.22 4.97 2.97
C LEU A 21 -3.42 5.55 4.15
N VAL A 22 -2.13 5.81 3.93
CA VAL A 22 -1.18 6.20 4.98
C VAL A 22 -1.55 7.50 5.71
N PRO A 23 -1.88 8.61 5.02
CA PRO A 23 -2.25 9.85 5.73
C PRO A 23 -3.53 9.68 6.55
N HIS A 24 -4.46 8.84 6.11
CA HIS A 24 -5.70 8.58 6.86
C HIS A 24 -5.44 7.76 8.13
N LEU A 25 -4.59 6.73 8.04
CA LEU A 25 -4.14 5.95 9.19
C LEU A 25 -3.34 6.81 10.18
N ALA A 26 -2.43 7.64 9.68
CA ALA A 26 -1.66 8.54 10.53
C ALA A 26 -2.55 9.54 11.27
N LEU A 27 -3.60 10.06 10.63
CA LEU A 27 -4.57 10.93 11.28
C LEU A 27 -5.37 10.20 12.38
N ALA A 28 -5.74 8.94 12.13
CA ALA A 28 -6.46 8.13 13.11
C ALA A 28 -5.60 7.77 14.33
N VAL A 29 -4.28 7.61 14.15
CA VAL A 29 -3.34 7.22 15.22
C VAL A 29 -2.81 8.43 15.99
N PHE A 30 -2.41 9.49 15.28
CA PHE A 30 -1.70 10.65 15.86
C PHE A 30 -2.56 11.91 15.98
N GLY A 31 -3.78 11.92 15.45
CA GLY A 31 -4.66 13.08 15.42
C GLY A 31 -4.33 14.07 14.29
N ALA A 32 -4.91 15.27 14.38
CA ALA A 32 -4.84 16.29 13.33
C ALA A 32 -3.60 17.20 13.41
N ASP A 33 -2.73 17.02 14.41
CA ASP A 33 -1.54 17.84 14.59
C ASP A 33 -0.44 17.49 13.57
N LEU A 34 -0.37 18.25 12.48
CA LEU A 34 0.50 17.97 11.33
C LEU A 34 1.98 17.84 11.70
N ARG A 35 2.43 18.49 12.78
CA ARG A 35 3.81 18.38 13.30
C ARG A 35 4.17 16.96 13.74
N VAL A 36 3.18 16.21 14.26
CA VAL A 36 3.34 14.83 14.71
C VAL A 36 2.87 13.87 13.61
N THR A 37 1.80 14.22 12.90
CA THR A 37 1.21 13.38 11.85
C THR A 37 2.13 13.26 10.63
N LEU A 38 2.89 14.29 10.24
CA LEU A 38 3.84 14.19 9.12
C LEU A 38 4.92 13.12 9.34
N PRO A 39 5.71 13.16 10.44
CA PRO A 39 6.70 12.11 10.70
C PRO A 39 6.03 10.77 11.01
N GLY A 40 4.87 10.78 11.68
CA GLY A 40 4.06 9.57 11.92
C GLY A 40 3.61 8.89 10.62
N ALA A 41 3.18 9.67 9.63
CA ALA A 41 2.78 9.18 8.31
C ALA A 41 3.96 8.61 7.53
N ALA A 42 5.16 9.19 7.64
CA ALA A 42 6.35 8.63 7.02
C ALA A 42 6.69 7.24 7.60
N LEU A 43 6.62 7.08 8.93
CA LEU A 43 6.88 5.81 9.62
C LEU A 43 5.80 4.76 9.33
N ILE A 44 4.52 5.13 9.41
CA ILE A 44 3.40 4.24 9.06
C ILE A 44 3.51 3.83 7.59
N GLY A 45 3.82 4.77 6.70
CA GLY A 45 4.02 4.48 5.28
C GLY A 45 5.14 3.47 5.03
N ALA A 46 6.29 3.64 5.69
CA ALA A 46 7.39 2.68 5.62
C ALA A 46 6.97 1.29 6.13
N ALA A 47 6.30 1.22 7.28
CA ALA A 47 5.83 -0.04 7.86
C ALA A 47 4.82 -0.75 6.96
N VAL A 48 3.87 -0.01 6.38
CA VAL A 48 2.85 -0.54 5.45
C VAL A 48 3.51 -1.07 4.17
N VAL A 49 4.44 -0.30 3.59
CA VAL A 49 5.13 -0.72 2.35
C VAL A 49 6.01 -1.93 2.59
N CYS A 50 6.81 -1.95 3.66
CA CYS A 50 7.63 -3.12 4.01
C CYS A 50 6.77 -4.35 4.34
N GLY A 51 5.66 -4.17 5.06
CA GLY A 51 4.72 -5.26 5.34
C GLY A 51 4.09 -5.81 4.07
N ALA A 52 3.68 -4.94 3.15
CA ALA A 52 3.13 -5.34 1.86
C ALA A 52 4.18 -6.06 0.98
N ASP A 53 5.43 -5.58 0.99
CA ASP A 53 6.53 -6.23 0.28
C ASP A 53 6.82 -7.64 0.83
N ALA A 54 6.88 -7.80 2.14
CA ALA A 54 7.06 -9.11 2.78
C ALA A 54 5.92 -10.09 2.45
N VAL A 55 4.66 -9.62 2.50
CA VAL A 55 3.49 -10.43 2.11
C VAL A 55 3.54 -10.77 0.62
N ALA A 56 3.95 -9.84 -0.23
CA ALA A 56 4.10 -10.05 -1.66
C ALA A 56 5.14 -11.11 -1.99
N GLN A 57 6.31 -11.04 -1.34
CA GLN A 57 7.36 -12.04 -1.49
C GLN A 57 6.93 -13.40 -0.96
N LEU A 58 6.23 -13.45 0.17
CA LEU A 58 5.69 -14.69 0.72
C LEU A 58 4.67 -15.34 -0.23
N LEU A 59 3.71 -14.56 -0.74
CA LEU A 59 2.73 -15.04 -1.71
C LEU A 59 3.38 -15.48 -3.01
N SER A 60 4.39 -14.75 -3.50
CA SER A 60 5.13 -15.14 -4.71
C SER A 60 5.82 -16.50 -4.53
N ARG A 61 6.44 -16.75 -3.36
CA ARG A 61 7.04 -18.05 -3.04
C ARG A 61 6.00 -19.16 -2.93
N LEU A 62 4.85 -18.89 -2.32
CA LEU A 62 3.76 -19.87 -2.22
C LEU A 62 3.15 -20.18 -3.60
N LEU A 63 2.90 -19.18 -4.44
CA LEU A 63 2.37 -19.41 -5.79
C LEU A 63 3.38 -20.17 -6.67
N ALA A 64 4.68 -19.89 -6.56
CA ALA A 64 5.71 -20.66 -7.24
C ALA A 64 5.67 -22.16 -6.87
N THR A 65 5.32 -22.50 -5.62
CA THR A 65 5.18 -23.90 -5.20
C THR A 65 3.91 -24.60 -5.71
N VAL A 66 2.85 -23.86 -6.05
CA VAL A 66 1.56 -24.46 -6.46
C VAL A 66 1.42 -24.56 -7.98
N LEU A 67 2.04 -23.66 -8.75
CA LEU A 67 1.73 -23.51 -10.17
C LEU A 67 2.77 -24.10 -11.15
N ASP A 68 3.91 -24.64 -10.70
CA ASP A 68 5.00 -25.12 -11.59
C ASP A 68 5.40 -24.07 -12.66
N ALA A 69 5.12 -22.80 -12.35
CA ALA A 69 5.37 -21.65 -13.20
C ALA A 69 6.62 -20.96 -12.66
N ASP A 70 7.78 -21.48 -13.04
CA ASP A 70 9.14 -21.13 -12.61
C ASP A 70 9.50 -19.63 -12.69
N ARG A 71 8.65 -18.75 -13.26
CA ARG A 71 9.00 -17.35 -13.58
C ARG A 71 7.96 -16.27 -13.35
N LEU A 72 6.88 -16.52 -12.60
CA LEU A 72 6.01 -15.39 -12.20
C LEU A 72 6.57 -14.66 -10.98
N THR A 73 7.39 -13.64 -11.22
CA THR A 73 7.72 -12.64 -10.19
C THR A 73 6.57 -11.65 -10.09
N LEU A 74 5.73 -11.76 -9.05
CA LEU A 74 4.65 -10.80 -8.83
C LEU A 74 5.22 -9.43 -8.43
N PRO A 75 4.93 -8.34 -9.17
CA PRO A 75 5.32 -7.00 -8.77
C PRO A 75 4.58 -6.60 -7.49
N VAL A 76 5.32 -6.13 -6.49
CA VAL A 76 4.74 -5.67 -5.21
C VAL A 76 3.70 -4.57 -5.40
N GLY A 77 3.90 -3.70 -6.41
CA GLY A 77 2.95 -2.65 -6.78
C GLY A 77 1.60 -3.16 -7.27
N ALA A 78 1.54 -4.33 -7.91
CA ALA A 78 0.27 -4.95 -8.32
C ALA A 78 -0.53 -5.39 -7.08
N LEU A 79 0.15 -6.01 -6.11
CA LEU A 79 -0.46 -6.48 -4.87
C LEU A 79 -0.96 -5.33 -4.00
N THR A 80 -0.15 -4.28 -3.79
CA THR A 80 -0.59 -3.10 -3.02
C THR A 80 -1.81 -2.43 -3.67
N THR A 81 -1.86 -2.41 -5.01
CA THR A 81 -2.99 -1.84 -5.76
C THR A 81 -4.24 -2.70 -5.64
N CYS A 82 -4.14 -4.03 -5.70
CA CYS A 82 -5.26 -4.93 -5.48
C CYS A 82 -5.86 -4.78 -4.07
N VAL A 83 -5.00 -4.73 -3.04
CA VAL A 83 -5.44 -4.53 -1.65
C VAL A 83 -6.11 -3.17 -1.47
N GLY A 84 -5.49 -2.11 -1.98
CA GLY A 84 -6.04 -0.77 -1.93
C GLY A 84 -7.39 -0.65 -2.67
N ALA A 85 -7.48 -1.23 -3.87
CA ALA A 85 -8.71 -1.24 -4.66
C ALA A 85 -9.84 -2.00 -3.93
N GLY A 86 -9.53 -3.14 -3.31
CA GLY A 86 -10.47 -3.88 -2.48
C GLY A 86 -10.97 -3.05 -1.29
N LEU A 87 -10.08 -2.34 -0.60
CA LEU A 87 -10.45 -1.43 0.49
C LEU A 87 -11.40 -0.32 0.00
N LEU A 88 -11.08 0.35 -1.11
CA LEU A 88 -11.96 1.38 -1.68
C LEU A 88 -13.32 0.82 -2.08
N LEU A 89 -13.37 -0.37 -2.67
CA LEU A 89 -14.63 -1.03 -3.01
C LEU A 89 -15.49 -1.32 -1.78
N VAL A 90 -14.87 -1.79 -0.68
CA VAL A 90 -15.58 -2.02 0.58
C VAL A 90 -16.12 -0.72 1.16
N VAL A 91 -15.31 0.35 1.19
CA VAL A 91 -15.74 1.66 1.69
C VAL A 91 -16.86 2.23 0.82
N ALA A 92 -16.72 2.17 -0.50
CA ALA A 92 -17.74 2.64 -1.43
C ALA A 92 -19.07 1.90 -1.28
N ARG A 93 -19.03 0.58 -1.08
CA ARG A 93 -20.22 -0.24 -0.82
C ARG A 93 -20.92 0.13 0.48
N ARG A 94 -20.17 0.33 1.57
CA ARG A 94 -20.75 0.75 2.86
C ARG A 94 -21.47 2.10 2.79
N ARG A 95 -20.99 3.02 1.94
CA ARG A 95 -21.64 4.32 1.70
C ARG A 95 -22.89 4.23 0.82
N ALA A 96 -23.01 3.18 0.02
CA ALA A 96 -24.18 2.94 -0.82
C ALA A 96 -25.36 2.38 0.00
N ASP A 97 -25.09 1.51 0.98
CA ASP A 97 -26.11 0.97 1.89
C ASP A 97 -26.66 2.02 2.89
N GLU A 98 -25.97 3.15 3.05
CA GLU A 98 -26.36 4.25 3.94
C GLU A 98 -27.31 5.27 3.27
N ARG A 99 -27.69 5.07 2.00
CA ARG A 99 -28.62 5.92 1.23
C ARG A 99 -29.92 5.20 0.90
#